data_AF-A0A2A6CJX8-F1
#
_entry.id   AF-A0A2A6CJX8-F1
#
_cell.length_a   1.000
_cell.length_b   1.000
_cell.length_c   1.000
_cell.angle_alpha   90.00
_cell.angle_beta   90.00
_cell.angle_gamma   90.00
#
_symmetry.space_group_name_H-M   'P 1'
#
loop_
_entity.id
_entity.type
_entity.pdbx_description
1 polymer ?
#
loop_
_entity_poly.entity_id
_entity_poly.type
_entity_poly.pdbx_seq_one_letter_code
_entity_poly.pdbx_strand_id
1 'polypeptide(L)'
;MNDFSDRNAPNYYGYPPGPANLIQHGKRPMSSISPIVLFNTTDMGGKRIFFLFGLAMYSLQVKLAVGGAGGSMIISGVATIAMRTLFMGWSIKELLSVS
;
A
#
# COMPACT_ATOMS: atom_id res chain seq x y z
N MET A 1 -18.71 -13.12 -0.07
CA MET A 1 -17.40 -12.42 -0.09
C MET A 1 -17.65 -10.99 0.38
N ASN A 2 -17.03 -10.57 1.48
CA ASN A 2 -17.44 -9.37 2.24
C ASN A 2 -16.79 -8.06 1.75
N ASP A 3 -15.82 -8.15 0.83
CA ASP A 3 -15.11 -6.98 0.29
C ASP A 3 -15.83 -6.33 -0.89
N PHE A 4 -16.86 -6.97 -1.44
CA PHE A 4 -17.77 -6.34 -2.39
C PHE A 4 -18.84 -5.51 -1.68
N SER A 5 -19.35 -4.50 -2.39
CA SER A 5 -20.54 -3.75 -1.96
C SER A 5 -21.82 -4.54 -2.25
N ASP A 6 -22.72 -4.60 -1.28
CA ASP A 6 -24.13 -4.97 -1.47
C ASP A 6 -24.92 -3.69 -1.77
N ARG A 7 -25.91 -3.72 -2.67
CA ARG A 7 -26.70 -2.54 -3.02
C ARG A 7 -27.49 -1.96 -1.85
N ASN A 8 -27.82 -2.80 -0.87
CA ASN A 8 -28.80 -2.49 0.16
C ASN A 8 -28.20 -2.31 1.57
N ALA A 9 -26.90 -2.53 1.74
CA ALA A 9 -26.25 -2.46 3.04
C ALA A 9 -24.79 -1.94 2.94
N PRO A 10 -24.31 -1.17 3.93
CA PRO A 10 -22.90 -0.86 4.07
C PRO A 10 -22.10 -2.14 4.37
N ASN A 11 -20.82 -2.15 3.98
CA ASN A 11 -19.96 -3.31 4.26
C ASN A 11 -19.54 -3.38 5.73
N TYR A 12 -18.85 -4.46 6.12
CA TYR A 12 -18.37 -4.69 7.49
C TYR A 12 -17.50 -3.56 8.06
N TYR A 13 -16.83 -2.80 7.19
CA TYR A 13 -16.00 -1.65 7.57
C TYR A 13 -16.75 -0.31 7.56
N GLY A 14 -18.07 -0.32 7.33
CA GLY A 14 -18.92 0.86 7.34
C GLY A 14 -18.89 1.70 6.06
N TYR A 15 -18.31 1.21 4.97
CA TYR A 15 -18.31 1.92 3.70
C TYR A 15 -19.67 1.85 3.02
N PRO A 16 -20.18 2.97 2.48
CA PRO A 16 -21.42 2.98 1.71
C PRO A 16 -21.22 2.19 0.41
N PRO A 17 -22.31 1.66 -0.16
CA PRO A 17 -22.21 0.82 -1.35
C PRO A 17 -21.78 1.64 -2.57
N GLY A 18 -20.67 1.22 -3.18
CA GLY A 18 -20.14 1.83 -4.39
C GLY A 18 -20.60 1.07 -5.63
N PRO A 19 -21.21 1.71 -6.64
CA PRO A 19 -21.61 1.02 -7.89
C PRO A 19 -20.41 0.35 -8.58
N ALA A 20 -19.21 0.93 -8.44
CA ALA A 20 -17.96 0.39 -8.94
C ALA A 20 -17.49 -0.90 -8.22
N ASN A 21 -17.98 -1.21 -7.02
CA ASN A 21 -17.57 -2.38 -6.23
C ASN A 21 -18.74 -3.37 -5.98
N LEU A 22 -19.83 -3.28 -6.75
CA LEU A 22 -20.91 -4.28 -6.71
C LEU A 22 -20.42 -5.65 -7.20
N ILE A 23 -21.01 -6.71 -6.63
CA ILE A 23 -20.79 -8.11 -7.03
C ILE A 23 -21.18 -8.29 -8.49
N GLN A 24 -20.26 -8.81 -9.30
CA GLN A 24 -20.49 -9.23 -10.68
C GLN A 24 -19.67 -10.48 -10.95
N HIS A 25 -20.13 -11.31 -11.88
CA HIS A 25 -19.46 -12.58 -12.20
C HIS A 25 -18.02 -12.32 -12.70
N GLY A 26 -17.04 -13.07 -12.17
CA GLY A 26 -15.63 -12.94 -12.55
C GLY A 26 -14.91 -11.67 -12.07
N LYS A 27 -15.62 -10.75 -11.40
CA LYS A 27 -15.02 -9.51 -10.90
C LYS A 27 -14.15 -9.78 -9.67
N ARG A 28 -13.09 -8.99 -9.49
CA ARG A 28 -12.29 -8.96 -8.25
C ARG A 28 -12.82 -7.87 -7.32
N PRO A 29 -12.95 -8.13 -6.01
CA PRO A 29 -13.38 -7.12 -5.06
C PRO A 29 -12.28 -6.08 -4.85
N MET A 30 -12.69 -4.87 -4.50
CA MET A 30 -11.77 -3.85 -4.02
C MET A 30 -11.11 -4.32 -2.71
N SER A 31 -9.82 -4.07 -2.56
CA SER A 31 -9.05 -4.39 -1.36
C SER A 31 -8.28 -3.18 -0.88
N SER A 32 -8.17 -3.04 0.44
CA SER A 32 -7.31 -2.03 1.08
C SER A 32 -5.84 -2.46 1.17
N ILE A 33 -5.49 -3.67 0.71
CA ILE A 33 -4.11 -4.18 0.70
C ILE A 33 -3.21 -3.20 -0.08
N SER A 34 -2.23 -2.63 0.64
CA SER A 34 -1.36 -1.57 0.12
C SER A 34 0.12 -1.87 0.41
N PRO A 35 0.73 -2.88 -0.22
CA PRO A 35 2.15 -3.16 -0.06
C PRO A 35 2.97 -2.06 -0.75
N ILE A 36 3.98 -1.51 -0.04
CA ILE A 36 4.87 -0.48 -0.58
C ILE A 36 6.33 -0.91 -0.41
N VAL A 37 7.09 -0.79 -1.50
CA VAL A 37 8.56 -0.91 -1.48
C VAL A 37 9.16 0.37 -2.06
N LEU A 38 10.00 1.04 -1.27
CA LEU A 38 10.71 2.26 -1.62
C LEU A 38 12.19 1.94 -1.82
N PHE A 39 12.74 2.48 -2.89
CA PHE A 39 14.14 2.33 -3.25
C PHE A 39 14.85 3.67 -3.21
N ASN A 40 16.13 3.67 -2.83
CA ASN A 40 16.95 4.85 -2.89
C ASN A 40 17.44 5.07 -4.33
N THR A 41 17.23 6.28 -4.87
CA THR A 41 17.65 6.63 -6.23
C THR A 41 18.98 7.36 -6.29
N THR A 42 19.57 7.74 -5.15
CA THR A 42 20.90 8.38 -5.10
C THR A 42 21.99 7.45 -5.61
N ASP A 43 21.86 6.15 -5.38
CA ASP A 43 22.83 5.14 -5.85
C ASP A 43 22.79 4.93 -7.37
N MET A 44 21.87 5.59 -8.07
CA MET A 44 21.63 5.44 -9.51
C MET A 44 21.92 6.68 -10.35
N GLY A 45 22.46 7.76 -9.77
CA GLY A 45 22.77 9.00 -10.51
C GLY A 45 21.56 9.61 -11.23
N GLY A 46 20.34 9.42 -10.71
CA GLY A 46 19.10 9.95 -11.29
C GLY A 46 18.47 9.10 -12.39
N LYS A 47 18.97 7.88 -12.67
CA LYS A 47 18.32 6.97 -13.63
C LYS A 47 16.99 6.45 -13.06
N ARG A 48 15.88 6.81 -13.72
CA ARG A 48 14.54 6.32 -13.41
C ARG A 48 14.43 4.85 -13.82
N ILE A 49 14.04 3.99 -12.88
CA ILE A 49 13.68 2.61 -13.21
C ILE A 49 12.30 2.60 -13.83
N PHE A 50 12.26 2.30 -15.13
CA PHE A 50 11.10 1.72 -15.77
C PHE A 50 11.12 0.23 -15.48
N PHE A 51 10.22 -0.24 -14.61
CA PHE A 51 9.95 -1.67 -14.46
C PHE A 51 9.18 -2.14 -15.71
N LEU A 52 9.92 -2.35 -16.80
CA LEU A 52 9.43 -3.08 -17.96
C LEU A 52 10.40 -4.26 -18.14
N PHE A 53 10.00 -5.43 -17.64
CA PHE A 53 10.66 -6.72 -17.89
C PHE A 53 12.16 -6.79 -17.55
N GLY A 54 12.46 -6.90 -16.25
CA GLY A 54 13.37 -7.96 -15.79
C GLY A 54 14.89 -7.86 -16.01
N LEU A 55 15.48 -6.78 -16.54
CA LEU A 55 16.95 -6.71 -16.59
C LEU A 55 17.50 -5.28 -16.53
N ALA A 56 17.72 -4.78 -15.31
CA ALA A 56 18.72 -3.74 -15.05
C ALA A 56 19.30 -3.99 -13.65
N MET A 57 20.43 -4.68 -13.58
CA MET A 57 21.17 -4.91 -12.34
C MET A 57 21.96 -3.64 -11.99
N TYR A 58 21.25 -2.65 -11.45
CA TYR A 58 21.83 -1.61 -10.60
C TYR A 58 21.64 -2.03 -9.14
N SER A 59 22.61 -1.75 -8.27
CA SER A 59 22.51 -2.01 -6.84
C SER A 59 21.44 -1.11 -6.22
N LEU A 60 20.16 -1.49 -6.33
CA LEU A 60 19.06 -0.78 -5.69
C LEU A 60 19.11 -1.04 -4.19
N GLN A 61 19.48 -0.04 -3.43
CA GLN A 61 19.29 -0.11 -1.99
C GLN A 61 17.81 0.12 -1.67
N VAL A 62 17.18 -0.92 -1.10
CA VAL A 62 15.83 -0.81 -0.55
C VAL A 62 15.89 0.12 0.65
N LYS A 63 15.14 1.22 0.59
CA LYS A 63 15.04 2.21 1.67
C LYS A 63 13.95 1.85 2.67
N LEU A 64 12.85 1.27 2.22
CA LEU A 64 11.73 0.84 3.07
C LEU A 64 10.92 -0.25 2.35
N ALA A 65 10.58 -1.32 3.05
CA ALA A 65 9.56 -2.27 2.62
C ALA A 65 8.52 -2.37 3.73
N VAL A 66 7.27 -2.03 3.42
CA VAL A 66 6.19 -1.93 4.42
C VAL A 66 4.87 -2.47 3.85
N GLY A 67 4.15 -3.16 4.71
CA GLY A 67 2.77 -3.56 4.51
C GLY A 67 2.08 -3.63 5.88
N GLY A 68 0.79 -3.90 5.88
CA GLY A 68 0.03 -3.99 7.11
C GLY A 68 -1.23 -4.83 6.97
N ALA A 69 -1.79 -5.19 8.10
CA ALA A 69 -3.12 -5.77 8.25
C ALA A 69 -4.01 -4.78 9.03
N GLY A 70 -5.34 -4.94 8.97
CA GLY A 70 -6.28 -4.04 9.63
C GLY A 70 -7.47 -3.59 8.77
N GLY A 71 -7.78 -4.30 7.68
CA GLY A 71 -8.93 -4.00 6.82
C GLY A 71 -8.85 -2.60 6.22
N SER A 72 -9.89 -1.79 6.44
CA SER A 72 -9.99 -0.41 5.94
C SER A 72 -8.81 0.49 6.33
N MET A 73 -8.17 0.23 7.46
CA MET A 73 -7.10 1.07 7.99
C MET A 73 -5.73 0.78 7.37
N ILE A 74 -5.59 -0.27 6.53
CA ILE A 74 -4.30 -0.66 5.93
C ILE A 74 -3.68 0.51 5.14
N ILE A 75 -4.48 1.21 4.34
CA ILE A 75 -3.99 2.34 3.52
C ILE A 75 -3.39 3.42 4.41
N SER A 76 -4.15 3.88 5.42
CA SER A 76 -3.71 4.93 6.34
C SER A 76 -2.49 4.50 7.15
N GLY A 77 -2.49 3.28 7.69
CA GLY A 77 -1.38 2.75 8.49
C GLY A 77 -0.08 2.69 7.68
N VAL A 78 -0.13 2.15 6.46
CA VAL A 78 1.04 2.09 5.58
C VAL A 78 1.49 3.49 5.15
N ALA A 79 0.56 4.40 4.83
CA ALA A 79 0.88 5.77 4.47
C ALA A 79 1.57 6.54 5.62
N THR A 80 1.10 6.37 6.86
CA THR A 80 1.71 6.99 8.04
C THR A 80 3.13 6.47 8.27
N ILE A 81 3.38 5.17 8.11
CA ILE A 81 4.73 4.59 8.23
C ILE A 81 5.66 5.14 7.15
N ALA A 82 5.20 5.19 5.90
CA ALA A 82 5.98 5.75 4.79
C ALA A 82 6.30 7.23 5.01
N MET A 83 5.32 8.03 5.45
CA MET A 83 5.49 9.45 5.73
C MET A 83 6.50 9.70 6.85
N ARG A 84 6.37 9.00 7.98
CA ARG A 84 7.28 9.14 9.13
C ARG A 84 8.71 8.74 8.77
N THR A 85 8.87 7.67 7.97
CA THR A 85 10.20 7.25 7.49
C THR A 85 10.82 8.27 6.53
N LEU A 86 10.05 8.78 5.56
CA LEU A 86 10.57 9.63 4.50
C LEU A 86 10.80 11.09 4.93
N PHE A 87 9.86 11.65 5.68
CA PHE A 87 9.86 13.09 5.99
C PHE A 87 10.31 13.41 7.41
N MET A 88 10.09 12.49 8.36
CA MET A 88 10.45 12.71 9.77
C MET A 88 11.75 11.99 10.16
N GLY A 89 12.28 11.12 9.30
CA GLY A 89 13.53 10.40 9.54
C GLY A 89 13.45 9.39 10.68
N TRP A 90 12.26 8.91 11.03
CA TRP A 90 12.07 7.96 12.13
C TRP A 90 12.69 6.61 11.81
N SER A 91 13.30 6.00 12.82
CA SER A 91 13.77 4.62 12.80
C SER A 91 12.60 3.63 12.88
N ILE A 92 12.82 2.39 12.43
CA ILE A 92 11.81 1.33 12.48
C ILE A 92 11.29 1.10 13.91
N LYS A 93 12.14 1.26 14.92
CA LYS A 93 11.76 1.07 16.32
C LYS A 93 10.75 2.13 16.79
N GLU A 94 10.95 3.38 16.41
CA GLU A 94 10.04 4.48 16.74
C GLU A 94 8.70 4.35 16.00
N LEU A 95 8.72 3.80 14.78
CA LEU A 95 7.51 3.55 14.01
C LEU A 95 6.60 2.51 14.69
N LEU A 96 7.19 1.43 15.22
CA LEU A 96 6.46 0.36 15.90
C LEU A 96 5.96 0.74 17.30
N SER A 97 6.58 1.72 17.97
CA SER A 97 6.10 2.16 19.28
C SER A 97 4.83 3.03 19.22
N VAL A 98 4.46 3.51 18.03
CA VAL A 98 3.35 4.45 17.81
C VAL A 98 2.37 3.90 16.77
N SER A 99 2.23 2.57 16.70
CA SER A 99 1.32 1.84 15.81
C SER A 99 0.11 1.29 16.54
#